data_AF-A0A9R1TQH9-F1
#
_entry.id   AF-A0A9R1TQH9-F1
#
_cell.length_a   1.000
_cell.length_b   1.000
_cell.length_c   1.000
_cell.angle_alpha   90.00
_cell.angle_beta   90.00
_cell.angle_gamma   90.00
#
_symmetry.space_group_name_H-M   'P 1'
#
loop_
_entity.id
_entity.type
_entity.pdbx_description
1 polymer ?
#
loop_
_entity_poly.entity_id
_entity_poly.type
_entity_poly.pdbx_seq_one_letter_code
_entity_poly.pdbx_strand_id
1 'polypeptide(L)'
;MSPAEKLVRLKEALQGPPAEHISSFTATDANFEKAWEKLQRHHENPRLIAGHLFNRVLNLPTMAKGDVKAMINNAHIARETVDQVINRAGIPKENLGEQFVFHLLKRSMEADTRTTWEQKLGASTNFVPLQELVNFLESTARGMTPDDQQDSPKRKVNPTPQVKPTQRARAHHVAETSAPQRNDTQQSRPADCCAYCRDRHSIGKCPGFQNLPANKRLEYITGMRLCFNCFGTHTVAKCKCSKACFKCQQRHHTMLHLDQERSEASTSSNNAPEAPATREESG
;
A
#
# COMPACT_ATOMS: atom_id res chain seq x y z
N MET A 1 13.53 -41.08 -27.68
CA MET A 1 12.84 -39.98 -28.36
C MET A 1 13.86 -39.05 -28.98
N SER A 2 13.76 -38.82 -30.29
CA SER A 2 14.60 -37.84 -31.00
C SER A 2 14.24 -36.41 -30.58
N PRO A 3 15.15 -35.42 -30.73
CA PRO A 3 14.81 -34.02 -30.46
C PRO A 3 13.65 -33.49 -31.32
N ALA A 4 13.50 -33.94 -32.57
CA ALA A 4 12.34 -33.63 -33.40
C ALA A 4 11.02 -34.15 -32.78
N GLU A 5 10.99 -35.39 -32.29
CA GLU A 5 9.83 -35.95 -31.57
C GLU A 5 9.52 -35.19 -30.28
N LYS A 6 10.56 -34.75 -29.55
CA LYS A 6 10.39 -33.88 -28.36
C LYS A 6 9.76 -32.54 -28.74
N LEU A 7 10.16 -31.95 -29.87
CA LEU A 7 9.60 -30.67 -30.33
C LEU A 7 8.13 -30.80 -30.77
N VAL A 8 7.76 -31.89 -31.44
CA VAL A 8 6.34 -32.16 -31.77
C VAL A 8 5.52 -32.22 -30.48
N ARG A 9 5.93 -33.05 -29.52
CA ARG A 9 5.25 -33.15 -28.22
C ARG A 9 5.20 -31.83 -27.45
N LEU A 10 6.28 -31.06 -27.49
CA LEU A 10 6.34 -29.74 -26.86
C LEU A 10 5.29 -28.80 -27.47
N LYS A 11 5.17 -28.76 -28.81
CA LYS A 11 4.16 -27.93 -29.49
C LYS A 11 2.73 -28.35 -29.16
N GLU A 12 2.48 -29.65 -29.01
CA GLU A 12 1.16 -30.19 -28.61
C GLU A 12 0.82 -29.89 -27.15
N ALA A 13 1.82 -29.85 -26.26
CA ALA A 13 1.63 -29.61 -24.83
C ALA A 13 1.44 -28.13 -24.47
N LEU A 14 1.92 -27.20 -25.29
CA LEU A 14 1.83 -25.77 -25.03
C LEU A 14 0.48 -25.20 -25.49
N GLN A 15 -0.03 -24.22 -24.74
CA GLN A 15 -1.26 -23.49 -25.06
C GLN A 15 -1.04 -21.99 -24.88
N GLY A 16 -1.80 -21.17 -25.60
CA GLY A 16 -1.75 -19.71 -25.48
C GLY A 16 -0.39 -19.10 -25.91
N PRO A 17 0.06 -18.01 -25.25
CA PRO A 17 1.27 -17.28 -25.66
C PRO A 17 2.56 -18.12 -25.79
N PRO A 18 2.86 -19.09 -24.88
CA PRO A 18 3.98 -20.01 -25.06
C PRO A 18 3.96 -20.80 -26.38
N ALA A 19 2.79 -21.23 -26.85
CA ALA A 19 2.66 -21.98 -28.09
C ALA A 19 2.94 -21.10 -29.31
N GLU A 20 2.46 -19.85 -29.29
CA GLU A 20 2.73 -18.86 -30.34
C GLU A 20 4.22 -18.58 -30.49
N HIS A 21 4.98 -18.50 -29.39
CA HIS A 21 6.42 -18.23 -29.41
C HIS A 21 7.23 -19.28 -30.18
N ILE A 22 6.82 -20.54 -30.17
CA ILE A 22 7.53 -21.63 -30.87
C ILE A 22 6.81 -22.15 -32.11
N SER A 23 5.68 -21.54 -32.49
CA SER A 23 4.84 -21.95 -33.62
C SER A 23 5.62 -22.06 -34.95
N SER A 24 6.53 -21.11 -35.20
CA SER A 24 7.34 -21.01 -36.41
C SER A 24 8.49 -22.02 -36.50
N PHE A 25 8.82 -22.74 -35.42
CA PHE A 25 9.87 -23.75 -35.45
C PHE A 25 9.36 -25.00 -36.16
N THR A 26 10.12 -25.46 -37.16
CA THR A 26 9.91 -26.75 -37.81
C THR A 26 10.41 -27.87 -36.90
N ALA A 27 9.69 -29.01 -36.90
CA ALA A 27 10.01 -30.17 -36.07
C ALA A 27 11.24 -30.93 -36.61
N THR A 28 12.41 -30.35 -36.41
CA THR A 28 13.71 -30.92 -36.78
C THR A 28 14.60 -31.04 -35.55
N ASP A 29 15.55 -31.97 -35.55
CA ASP A 29 16.42 -32.19 -34.39
C ASP A 29 17.20 -30.92 -33.98
N ALA A 30 17.61 -30.10 -34.95
CA ALA A 30 18.36 -28.86 -34.71
C ALA A 30 17.55 -27.71 -34.07
N ASN A 31 16.22 -27.85 -34.00
CA ASN A 31 15.31 -26.78 -33.59
C ASN A 31 14.75 -26.96 -32.18
N PHE A 32 14.83 -28.16 -31.60
CA PHE A 32 14.30 -28.42 -30.27
C PHE A 32 14.98 -27.52 -29.22
N GLU A 33 16.30 -27.54 -29.15
CA GLU A 33 17.08 -26.73 -28.20
C GLU A 33 16.84 -25.24 -28.37
N LYS A 34 16.71 -24.74 -29.60
CA LYS A 34 16.43 -23.33 -29.88
C LYS A 34 15.01 -22.93 -29.45
N ALA A 35 14.02 -23.79 -29.71
CA ALA A 35 12.65 -23.57 -29.28
C ALA A 35 12.54 -23.61 -27.75
N TRP A 36 13.22 -24.56 -27.12
CA TRP A 36 13.29 -24.68 -25.67
C TRP A 36 13.94 -23.45 -25.04
N GLU A 37 15.10 -23.03 -25.52
CA GLU A 37 15.80 -21.84 -25.02
C GLU A 37 14.97 -20.56 -25.22
N LYS A 38 14.20 -20.46 -26.31
CA LYS A 38 13.27 -19.34 -26.52
C LYS A 38 12.16 -19.33 -25.46
N LEU A 39 11.60 -20.48 -25.11
CA LEU A 39 10.61 -20.58 -24.03
C LEU A 39 11.22 -20.24 -22.67
N GLN A 40 12.42 -20.75 -22.39
CA GLN A 40 13.13 -20.45 -21.15
C GLN A 40 13.37 -18.95 -21.01
N ARG A 41 13.90 -18.28 -22.04
CA ARG A 41 14.11 -16.83 -22.01
C ARG A 41 12.85 -16.03 -21.70
N HIS A 42 11.69 -16.47 -22.18
CA HIS A 42 10.43 -15.73 -22.01
C HIS A 42 9.65 -16.10 -20.75
N HIS A 43 9.82 -17.32 -20.23
CA HIS A 43 8.96 -17.85 -19.17
C HIS A 43 9.72 -18.25 -17.89
N GLU A 44 11.03 -18.47 -17.95
CA GLU A 44 11.85 -18.71 -16.76
C GLU A 44 12.30 -17.38 -16.15
N ASN A 45 11.54 -16.90 -15.17
CA ASN A 45 11.97 -15.81 -14.30
C ASN A 45 12.16 -16.35 -12.87
N PRO A 46 13.42 -16.62 -12.46
CA PRO A 46 13.74 -17.10 -11.11
C PRO A 46 13.17 -16.23 -9.99
N ARG A 47 13.13 -14.90 -10.17
CA ARG A 47 12.54 -13.97 -9.19
C ARG A 47 11.05 -14.19 -9.00
N LEU A 48 10.31 -14.48 -10.08
CA LEU A 48 8.88 -14.79 -9.99
C LEU A 48 8.64 -16.14 -9.32
N ILE A 49 9.42 -17.16 -9.69
CA ILE A 49 9.34 -18.50 -9.08
C ILE A 49 9.59 -18.39 -7.57
N ALA A 50 10.67 -17.73 -7.16
CA ALA A 50 10.97 -17.46 -5.76
C ALA A 50 9.83 -16.71 -5.06
N GLY A 51 9.30 -15.66 -5.68
CA GLY A 51 8.19 -14.89 -5.11
C GLY A 51 6.92 -15.73 -4.88
N HIS A 52 6.58 -16.63 -5.81
CA HIS A 52 5.47 -17.58 -5.63
C HIS A 52 5.74 -18.55 -4.48
N LEU A 53 6.95 -19.09 -4.38
CA LEU A 53 7.37 -20.01 -3.32
C LEU A 53 7.34 -19.32 -1.95
N PHE A 54 7.87 -18.10 -1.82
CA PHE A 54 7.78 -17.32 -0.59
C PHE A 54 6.33 -17.05 -0.18
N ASN A 55 5.46 -16.70 -1.14
CA ASN A 55 4.04 -16.52 -0.87
C ASN A 55 3.35 -17.84 -0.45
N ARG A 56 3.81 -19.00 -0.91
CA ARG A 56 3.30 -20.31 -0.48
C ARG A 56 3.45 -20.49 1.03
N VAL A 57 4.58 -20.06 1.60
CA VAL A 57 4.85 -20.12 3.04
C VAL A 57 4.14 -19.01 3.80
N LEU A 58 4.16 -17.78 3.27
CA LEU A 58 3.49 -16.62 3.90
C LEU A 58 1.98 -16.79 4.01
N ASN A 59 1.37 -17.58 3.12
CA ASN A 59 -0.07 -17.82 3.09
C ASN A 59 -0.48 -19.17 3.71
N LEU A 60 0.41 -19.82 4.48
CA LEU A 60 0.06 -21.05 5.18
C LEU A 60 -1.13 -20.83 6.13
N PRO A 61 -2.09 -21.78 6.19
CA PRO A 61 -3.21 -21.67 7.09
C PRO A 61 -2.76 -21.79 8.55
N THR A 62 -3.45 -21.10 9.45
CA THR A 62 -3.26 -21.26 10.89
C THR A 62 -3.67 -22.66 11.32
N MET A 63 -2.84 -23.30 12.16
CA MET A 63 -3.10 -24.63 12.67
C MET A 63 -3.99 -24.53 13.92
N ALA A 64 -5.11 -25.25 13.92
CA ALA A 64 -5.96 -25.35 15.10
C ALA A 64 -5.29 -26.19 16.20
N LYS A 65 -5.73 -26.02 17.44
CA LYS A 65 -5.23 -26.82 18.57
C LYS A 65 -5.54 -28.30 18.31
N GLY A 66 -4.51 -29.13 18.30
CA GLY A 66 -4.63 -30.58 18.09
C GLY A 66 -4.75 -31.01 16.62
N ASP A 67 -4.65 -30.09 15.66
CA ASP A 67 -4.68 -30.45 14.23
C ASP A 67 -3.30 -30.94 13.75
N VAL A 68 -2.98 -32.19 14.08
CA VAL A 68 -1.72 -32.84 13.70
C VAL A 68 -1.55 -32.90 12.18
N LYS A 69 -2.64 -33.04 11.42
CA LYS A 69 -2.58 -33.09 9.96
C LYS A 69 -2.14 -31.75 9.37
N ALA A 70 -2.71 -30.64 9.84
CA ALA A 70 -2.27 -29.31 9.44
C ALA A 70 -0.82 -29.03 9.85
N MET A 71 -0.38 -29.50 11.02
CA MET A 71 1.02 -29.38 11.46
C MET A 71 1.98 -30.08 10.51
N ILE A 72 1.71 -31.35 10.20
CA ILE A 72 2.53 -32.14 9.29
C ILE A 72 2.52 -31.50 7.90
N ASN A 73 1.36 -31.12 7.38
CA ASN A 73 1.24 -30.49 6.06
C ASN A 73 2.00 -29.16 5.98
N ASN A 74 1.84 -28.27 6.94
CA ASN A 74 2.55 -26.99 6.96
C ASN A 74 4.08 -27.20 7.05
N ALA A 75 4.54 -28.17 7.85
CA ALA A 75 5.95 -28.51 7.95
C ALA A 75 6.52 -29.06 6.63
N HIS A 76 5.78 -29.94 5.94
CA HIS A 76 6.14 -30.43 4.61
C HIS A 76 6.19 -29.29 3.58
N ILE A 77 5.18 -28.43 3.56
CA ILE A 77 5.11 -27.29 2.64
C ILE A 77 6.31 -26.36 2.87
N ALA A 78 6.65 -26.04 4.12
CA ALA A 78 7.78 -25.19 4.44
C ALA A 78 9.10 -25.80 3.96
N ARG A 79 9.36 -27.08 4.27
CA ARG A 79 10.59 -27.78 3.85
C ARG A 79 10.72 -27.84 2.34
N GLU A 80 9.68 -28.30 1.66
CA GLU A 80 9.69 -28.40 0.20
C GLU A 80 9.83 -27.02 -0.46
N THR A 81 9.26 -25.96 0.12
CA THR A 81 9.44 -24.60 -0.41
C THR A 81 10.91 -24.18 -0.36
N VAL A 82 11.59 -24.42 0.77
CA VAL A 82 13.03 -24.10 0.90
C VAL A 82 13.84 -24.88 -0.15
N ASP A 83 13.58 -26.17 -0.30
CA ASP A 83 14.26 -27.00 -1.29
C ASP A 83 14.02 -26.50 -2.72
N GLN A 84 12.80 -26.07 -3.05
CA GLN A 84 12.48 -25.53 -4.38
C GLN A 84 13.09 -24.15 -4.61
N VAL A 85 13.14 -23.28 -3.60
CA VAL A 85 13.79 -21.96 -3.73
C VAL A 85 15.27 -22.12 -4.02
N ILE A 86 15.95 -23.06 -3.34
CA ILE A 86 17.37 -23.32 -3.56
C ILE A 86 17.60 -23.99 -4.92
N ASN A 87 16.91 -25.10 -5.19
CA ASN A 87 17.25 -25.95 -6.34
C ASN A 87 16.57 -25.54 -7.65
N ARG A 88 15.39 -24.91 -7.61
CA ARG A 88 14.64 -24.50 -8.82
C ARG A 88 14.76 -23.02 -9.12
N ALA A 89 14.63 -22.18 -8.09
CA ALA A 89 14.83 -20.75 -8.28
C ALA A 89 16.33 -20.40 -8.29
N GLY A 90 17.21 -21.23 -7.74
CA GLY A 90 18.66 -21.01 -7.78
C GLY A 90 19.15 -19.96 -6.78
N ILE A 91 18.43 -19.75 -5.68
CA ILE A 91 18.90 -18.86 -4.60
C ILE A 91 19.89 -19.64 -3.72
N PRO A 92 21.15 -19.17 -3.58
CA PRO A 92 22.10 -19.75 -2.65
C PRO A 92 21.56 -19.71 -1.23
N LYS A 93 21.84 -20.75 -0.43
CA LYS A 93 21.29 -20.88 0.93
C LYS A 93 21.67 -19.69 1.82
N GLU A 94 22.87 -19.17 1.64
CA GLU A 94 23.43 -17.98 2.31
C GLU A 94 22.63 -16.70 2.00
N ASN A 95 22.01 -16.60 0.82
CA ASN A 95 21.26 -15.43 0.38
C ASN A 95 19.76 -15.55 0.63
N LEU A 96 19.28 -16.70 1.14
CA LEU A 96 17.85 -16.98 1.31
C LEU A 96 17.16 -15.93 2.20
N GLY A 97 17.78 -15.57 3.32
CA GLY A 97 17.22 -14.59 4.25
C GLY A 97 17.10 -13.20 3.62
N GLU A 98 18.16 -12.73 2.95
CA GLU A 98 18.17 -11.44 2.26
C GLU A 98 17.12 -11.38 1.14
N GLN A 99 17.02 -12.43 0.32
CA GLN A 99 16.04 -12.51 -0.76
C GLN A 99 14.59 -12.62 -0.24
N PHE A 100 14.38 -13.24 0.93
CA PHE A 100 13.07 -13.21 1.58
C PHE A 100 12.69 -11.81 2.07
N VAL A 101 13.63 -11.07 2.67
CA VAL A 101 13.42 -9.66 3.04
C VAL A 101 13.19 -8.78 1.81
N PHE A 102 13.94 -8.99 0.74
CA PHE A 102 13.72 -8.33 -0.55
C PHE A 102 12.28 -8.55 -1.04
N HIS A 103 11.80 -9.79 -1.00
CA HIS A 103 10.44 -10.13 -1.40
C HIS A 103 9.38 -9.43 -0.54
N LEU A 104 9.57 -9.38 0.78
CA LEU A 104 8.66 -8.68 1.70
C LEU A 104 8.64 -7.17 1.42
N LEU A 105 9.80 -6.55 1.23
CA LEU A 105 9.92 -5.14 0.89
C LEU A 105 9.24 -4.86 -0.45
N LYS A 106 9.53 -5.65 -1.49
CA LYS A 106 8.87 -5.54 -2.79
C LYS A 106 7.37 -5.69 -2.70
N ARG A 107 6.87 -6.61 -1.86
CA ARG A 107 5.43 -6.83 -1.64
C ARG A 107 4.75 -5.63 -0.95
N SER A 108 5.49 -4.86 -0.15
CA SER A 108 4.97 -3.66 0.52
C SER A 108 4.84 -2.44 -0.42
N MET A 109 5.51 -2.47 -1.57
CA MET A 109 5.49 -1.38 -2.55
C MET A 109 4.17 -1.28 -3.31
N GLU A 110 3.78 -0.04 -3.64
CA GLU A 110 2.64 0.24 -4.50
C GLU A 110 2.88 -0.28 -5.93
N ALA A 111 1.79 -0.48 -6.69
CA ALA A 111 1.88 -1.11 -8.01
C ALA A 111 2.79 -0.32 -8.96
N ASP A 112 2.67 1.01 -8.97
CA ASP A 112 3.45 1.88 -9.86
C ASP A 112 4.95 1.83 -9.51
N THR A 113 5.30 1.91 -8.23
CA THR A 113 6.70 1.79 -7.78
C THR A 113 7.29 0.43 -8.13
N ARG A 114 6.50 -0.66 -8.06
CA ARG A 114 6.94 -1.99 -8.50
C ARG A 114 7.16 -2.04 -10.01
N THR A 115 6.29 -1.43 -10.80
CA THR A 115 6.44 -1.33 -12.26
C THR A 115 7.71 -0.58 -12.62
N THR A 116 7.95 0.57 -12.01
CA THR A 116 9.19 1.35 -12.23
C THR A 116 10.44 0.57 -11.82
N TRP A 117 10.38 -0.18 -10.72
CA TRP A 117 11.47 -1.06 -10.32
C TRP A 117 11.76 -2.15 -11.36
N GLU A 118 10.74 -2.85 -11.86
CA GLU A 118 10.94 -3.87 -12.90
C GLU A 118 11.46 -3.26 -14.21
N GLN A 119 11.01 -2.05 -14.57
CA GLN A 119 11.56 -1.31 -15.71
C GLN A 119 13.04 -0.99 -15.54
N LYS A 120 13.48 -0.60 -14.32
CA LYS A 120 14.91 -0.36 -14.01
C LYS A 120 15.75 -1.61 -14.22
N LEU A 121 15.23 -2.79 -13.88
CA LEU A 121 15.93 -4.08 -14.05
C LEU A 121 15.95 -4.56 -15.51
N GLY A 122 15.07 -4.02 -16.35
CA GLY A 122 14.99 -4.35 -17.77
C GLY A 122 14.74 -5.84 -18.00
N ALA A 123 15.53 -6.44 -18.89
CA ALA A 123 15.41 -7.86 -19.23
C ALA A 123 16.07 -8.81 -18.20
N SER A 124 16.71 -8.29 -17.15
CA SER A 124 17.39 -9.13 -16.17
C SER A 124 16.39 -9.92 -15.30
N THR A 125 16.54 -11.23 -15.30
CA THR A 125 15.78 -12.14 -14.43
C THR A 125 16.61 -12.64 -13.23
N ASN A 126 17.86 -12.18 -13.12
CA ASN A 126 18.75 -12.53 -12.01
C ASN A 126 18.29 -11.92 -10.69
N PHE A 127 18.63 -12.57 -9.57
CA PHE A 127 18.43 -11.99 -8.25
C PHE A 127 19.29 -10.74 -8.07
N VAL A 128 18.75 -9.80 -7.31
CA VAL A 128 19.35 -8.51 -7.03
C VAL A 128 19.59 -8.42 -5.52
N PRO A 129 20.71 -7.86 -5.05
CA PRO A 129 20.92 -7.59 -3.63
C PRO A 129 19.81 -6.72 -3.05
N LEU A 130 19.50 -6.90 -1.77
CA LEU A 130 18.53 -6.07 -1.05
C LEU A 130 18.92 -4.60 -1.08
N GLN A 131 20.21 -4.30 -0.98
CA GLN A 131 20.74 -2.94 -0.98
C GLN A 131 20.34 -2.14 -2.22
N GLU A 132 20.28 -2.77 -3.40
CA GLU A 132 19.87 -2.11 -4.64
C GLU A 132 18.40 -1.68 -4.61
N LEU A 133 17.53 -2.51 -4.02
CA LEU A 133 16.11 -2.18 -3.85
C LEU A 133 15.94 -1.05 -2.82
N VAL A 134 16.68 -1.11 -1.71
CA VAL A 134 16.69 -0.04 -0.70
C VAL A 134 17.14 1.29 -1.32
N ASN A 135 18.28 1.31 -2.02
CA ASN A 135 18.82 2.50 -2.68
C ASN A 135 17.83 3.10 -3.69
N PHE A 136 17.10 2.24 -4.41
CA PHE A 136 16.06 2.67 -5.32
C PHE A 136 14.89 3.33 -4.59
N LEU A 137 14.41 2.75 -3.48
CA LEU A 137 13.33 3.33 -2.71
C LEU A 137 13.73 4.66 -2.06
N GLU A 138 14.94 4.76 -1.51
CA GLU A 138 15.47 6.01 -0.96
C GLU A 138 15.57 7.11 -2.04
N SER A 139 16.04 6.75 -3.24
CA SER A 139 16.12 7.69 -4.36
C SER A 139 14.75 8.12 -4.87
N THR A 140 13.80 7.18 -4.91
CA THR A 140 12.41 7.47 -5.28
C THR A 140 11.76 8.39 -4.26
N ALA A 141 12.00 8.16 -2.96
CA ALA A 141 11.47 9.00 -1.88
C ALA A 141 12.02 10.43 -1.94
N ARG A 142 13.32 10.61 -2.21
CA ARG A 142 13.93 11.96 -2.42
C ARG A 142 13.28 12.73 -3.58
N GLY A 143 12.84 12.04 -4.64
CA GLY A 143 12.12 12.67 -5.74
C GLY A 143 10.67 13.06 -5.41
N MET A 144 10.10 12.52 -4.33
CA MET A 144 8.74 12.79 -3.87
C MET A 144 8.68 13.85 -2.76
N THR A 145 9.78 14.07 -2.04
CA THR A 145 9.88 15.21 -1.12
C THR A 145 9.98 16.49 -1.95
N PRO A 146 9.04 17.45 -1.81
CA PRO A 146 9.25 18.80 -2.30
C PRO A 146 10.57 19.29 -1.70
N ASP A 147 11.46 19.80 -2.55
CA ASP A 147 12.74 20.34 -2.14
C ASP A 147 12.50 21.51 -1.18
N ASP A 148 12.53 21.25 0.13
CA ASP A 148 12.49 22.27 1.17
C ASP A 148 13.93 22.75 1.38
N GLN A 149 14.16 23.97 0.89
CA GLN A 149 15.25 24.88 1.25
C GLN A 149 16.69 24.46 0.91
N GLN A 150 17.09 24.75 -0.33
CA GLN A 150 18.33 25.51 -0.51
C GLN A 150 17.99 26.99 -0.74
N ASP A 151 18.02 27.75 0.36
CA ASP A 151 18.25 29.19 0.34
C ASP A 151 19.55 29.48 -0.40
N SER A 152 19.45 29.79 -1.69
CA SER A 152 20.53 30.44 -2.43
C SER A 152 20.37 31.96 -2.24
N PRO A 153 21.43 32.68 -1.83
CA PRO A 153 21.32 34.08 -1.47
C PRO A 153 20.89 34.89 -2.69
N LYS A 154 19.77 35.62 -2.54
CA LYS A 154 19.25 36.58 -3.51
C LYS A 154 20.37 37.51 -3.99
N ARG A 155 20.92 37.23 -5.17
CA ARG A 155 21.76 38.18 -5.90
C ARG A 155 20.82 39.26 -6.44
N LYS A 156 20.76 40.40 -5.74
CA LYS A 156 20.09 41.60 -6.23
C LYS A 156 20.78 42.01 -7.54
N VAL A 157 20.11 41.81 -8.66
CA VAL A 157 20.49 42.44 -9.92
C VAL A 157 19.40 43.45 -10.24
N ASN A 158 19.80 44.73 -10.24
CA ASN A 158 18.97 45.86 -10.63
C ASN A 158 18.45 45.66 -12.07
N PRO A 159 17.17 45.91 -12.36
CA PRO A 159 16.72 46.01 -13.75
C PRO A 159 16.91 47.45 -14.25
N THR A 160 17.81 47.63 -15.22
CA THR A 160 17.82 48.80 -16.11
C THR A 160 16.60 48.76 -17.05
N PRO A 161 15.99 49.92 -17.38
CA PRO A 161 14.75 49.94 -18.15
C PRO A 161 15.04 50.02 -19.66
N GLN A 162 14.45 49.12 -20.45
CA GLN A 162 14.35 49.31 -21.90
C GLN A 162 12.92 49.06 -22.41
N VAL A 163 12.28 50.19 -22.70
CA VAL A 163 11.52 50.56 -23.91
C VAL A 163 10.55 49.51 -24.51
N LYS A 164 9.25 49.88 -24.47
CA LYS A 164 8.14 49.29 -25.22
C LYS A 164 8.26 49.57 -26.73
N PRO A 165 7.61 48.75 -27.57
CA PRO A 165 6.42 49.28 -28.28
C PRO A 165 5.27 48.25 -28.26
N THR A 166 4.15 48.55 -27.61
CA THR A 166 2.86 48.95 -28.24
C THR A 166 2.51 48.25 -29.55
N GLN A 167 1.57 47.31 -29.50
CA GLN A 167 0.38 47.34 -30.35
C GLN A 167 -0.85 46.88 -29.57
N ARG A 168 -1.90 47.70 -29.63
CA ARG A 168 -3.24 47.44 -29.10
C ARG A 168 -4.08 46.80 -30.20
N ALA A 169 -4.85 45.77 -29.87
CA ALA A 169 -6.16 45.54 -30.46
C ALA A 169 -7.12 45.05 -29.38
N ARG A 170 -8.30 45.67 -29.35
CA ARG A 170 -9.46 45.44 -28.47
C ARG A 170 -9.97 43.99 -28.70
N ALA A 171 -10.72 43.31 -27.83
CA ALA A 171 -11.88 43.77 -27.10
C ALA A 171 -12.47 42.63 -26.20
N HIS A 172 -13.40 43.06 -25.33
CA HIS A 172 -14.51 42.32 -24.70
C HIS A 172 -14.25 41.42 -23.48
N HIS A 173 -14.60 42.00 -22.32
CA HIS A 173 -15.09 41.31 -21.13
C HIS A 173 -16.32 40.45 -21.46
N VAL A 174 -16.29 39.17 -21.05
CA VAL A 174 -17.44 38.49 -20.47
C VAL A 174 -16.92 37.73 -19.25
N ALA A 175 -17.54 38.01 -18.11
CA ALA A 175 -17.29 37.31 -16.86
C ALA A 175 -17.88 35.90 -16.95
N GLU A 176 -17.08 34.87 -16.70
CA GLU A 176 -17.58 33.55 -16.38
C GLU A 176 -16.74 32.97 -15.25
N THR A 177 -17.39 32.83 -14.10
CA THR A 177 -16.84 32.18 -12.92
C THR A 177 -16.67 30.70 -13.22
N SER A 178 -15.43 30.25 -13.40
CA SER A 178 -15.09 28.83 -13.38
C SER A 178 -14.16 28.56 -12.20
N ALA A 179 -14.73 28.01 -11.14
CA ALA A 179 -13.97 27.42 -10.04
C ALA A 179 -13.08 26.29 -10.61
N PRO A 180 -11.82 26.15 -10.16
CA PRO A 180 -10.97 25.07 -10.63
C PRO A 180 -11.48 23.74 -10.07
N GLN A 181 -11.98 22.87 -10.95
CA GLN A 181 -12.20 21.45 -10.65
C GLN A 181 -10.88 20.82 -10.23
N ARG A 182 -10.77 20.48 -8.95
CA ARG A 182 -9.72 19.61 -8.43
C ARG A 182 -10.10 18.17 -8.76
N ASN A 183 -9.34 17.54 -9.65
CA ASN A 183 -9.43 16.10 -9.91
C ASN A 183 -8.93 15.33 -8.69
N ASP A 184 -9.86 14.92 -7.84
CA ASP A 184 -9.63 14.00 -6.71
C ASP A 184 -9.80 12.57 -7.26
N THR A 185 -8.73 11.96 -7.76
CA THR A 185 -8.69 10.53 -8.12
C THR A 185 -8.73 9.70 -6.84
N GLN A 186 -9.92 9.60 -6.24
CA GLN A 186 -10.19 8.64 -5.18
C GLN A 186 -10.25 7.23 -5.78
N GLN A 187 -9.12 6.55 -5.81
CA GLN A 187 -9.08 5.11 -6.04
C GLN A 187 -9.89 4.41 -4.95
N SER A 188 -10.96 3.73 -5.35
CA SER A 188 -11.87 3.01 -4.47
C SER A 188 -11.12 1.94 -3.68
N ARG A 189 -11.14 2.05 -2.34
CA ARG A 189 -10.52 1.09 -1.43
C ARG A 189 -11.32 -0.22 -1.38
N PRO A 190 -10.68 -1.39 -1.28
CA PRO A 190 -11.35 -2.61 -0.86
C PRO A 190 -11.97 -2.41 0.54
N ALA A 191 -13.24 -2.79 0.70
CA ALA A 191 -14.05 -2.51 1.90
C ALA A 191 -13.53 -3.17 3.21
N ASP A 192 -12.53 -4.06 3.13
CA ASP A 192 -12.12 -4.94 4.23
C ASP A 192 -10.71 -4.66 4.80
N CYS A 193 -10.05 -3.58 4.37
CA CYS A 193 -8.71 -3.22 4.86
C CYS A 193 -8.72 -2.00 5.78
N CYS A 194 -7.85 -2.04 6.79
CA CYS A 194 -7.64 -0.98 7.75
C CYS A 194 -7.18 0.30 7.05
N ALA A 195 -7.90 1.39 7.26
CA ALA A 195 -7.55 2.68 6.67
C ALA A 195 -6.25 3.28 7.20
N TYR A 196 -5.61 2.69 8.23
CA TYR A 196 -4.31 3.12 8.78
C TYR A 196 -3.15 2.23 8.33
N CYS A 197 -3.13 0.94 8.69
CA CYS A 197 -2.02 0.03 8.41
C CYS A 197 -2.22 -0.89 7.19
N ARG A 198 -3.37 -0.79 6.49
CA ARG A 198 -3.74 -1.62 5.32
C ARG A 198 -3.93 -3.13 5.59
N ASP A 199 -3.86 -3.60 6.83
CA ASP A 199 -4.17 -4.99 7.22
C ASP A 199 -5.69 -5.29 7.31
N ARG A 200 -6.08 -6.56 7.46
CA ARG A 200 -7.48 -7.00 7.59
C ARG A 200 -8.07 -6.73 8.98
N HIS A 201 -8.47 -5.49 9.25
CA HIS A 201 -9.29 -5.12 10.40
C HIS A 201 -9.90 -3.71 10.24
N SER A 202 -10.90 -3.36 11.04
CA SER A 202 -11.39 -1.98 11.13
C SER A 202 -10.36 -1.07 11.80
N ILE A 203 -10.20 0.17 11.32
CA ILE A 203 -9.27 1.16 11.89
C ILE A 203 -9.44 1.37 13.40
N GLY A 204 -10.66 1.22 13.94
CA GLY A 204 -10.89 1.30 15.39
C GLY A 204 -10.20 0.19 16.20
N LYS A 205 -9.87 -0.95 15.57
CA LYS A 205 -9.13 -2.07 16.17
C LYS A 205 -7.64 -2.08 15.80
N CYS A 206 -7.16 -1.06 15.09
CA CYS A 206 -5.78 -1.02 14.63
C CYS A 206 -4.82 -0.60 15.75
N PRO A 207 -3.83 -1.44 16.14
CA PRO A 207 -2.88 -1.09 17.20
C PRO A 207 -2.06 0.15 16.85
N GLY A 208 -1.62 0.29 15.59
CA GLY A 208 -0.85 1.45 15.15
C GLY A 208 -1.63 2.76 15.26
N PHE A 209 -2.92 2.73 14.93
CA PHE A 209 -3.81 3.91 15.06
C PHE A 209 -4.15 4.20 16.53
N GLN A 210 -4.38 3.15 17.33
CA GLN A 210 -4.63 3.28 18.77
C GLN A 210 -3.42 3.86 19.51
N ASN A 211 -2.19 3.62 19.06
CA ASN A 211 -0.99 4.14 19.70
C ASN A 211 -0.68 5.61 19.35
N LEU A 212 -1.37 6.21 18.37
CA LEU A 212 -1.22 7.64 18.09
C LEU A 212 -1.83 8.51 19.20
N PRO A 213 -1.28 9.70 19.48
CA PRO A 213 -1.94 10.66 20.35
C PRO A 213 -3.24 11.18 19.71
N ALA A 214 -4.21 11.61 20.54
CA ALA A 214 -5.58 11.93 20.10
C ALA A 214 -5.64 13.01 19.01
N ASN A 215 -4.76 14.02 19.06
CA ASN A 215 -4.61 15.04 18.02
C ASN A 215 -4.19 14.44 16.67
N LYS A 216 -3.24 13.50 16.67
CA LYS A 216 -2.79 12.79 15.45
C LYS A 216 -3.85 11.85 14.90
N ARG A 217 -4.65 11.21 15.77
CA ARG A 217 -5.82 10.44 15.33
C ARG A 217 -6.85 11.34 14.64
N LEU A 218 -7.12 12.52 15.18
CA LEU A 218 -8.07 13.48 14.61
C LEU A 218 -7.60 14.02 13.26
N GLU A 219 -6.33 14.42 13.17
CA GLU A 219 -5.67 14.85 11.92
C GLU A 219 -5.81 13.77 10.83
N TYR A 220 -5.52 12.51 11.19
CA TYR A 220 -5.60 11.38 10.28
C TYR A 220 -7.02 11.11 9.76
N ILE A 221 -8.00 11.04 10.66
CA ILE A 221 -9.42 10.81 10.30
C ILE A 221 -9.95 11.95 9.41
N THR A 222 -9.53 13.19 9.68
CA THR A 222 -9.88 14.36 8.87
C THR A 222 -9.29 14.25 7.46
N GLY A 223 -7.99 13.96 7.34
CA GLY A 223 -7.32 13.81 6.05
C GLY A 223 -7.89 12.67 5.21
N MET A 224 -8.27 11.56 5.86
CA MET A 224 -8.87 10.39 5.21
C MET A 224 -10.37 10.50 4.95
N ARG A 225 -10.99 11.63 5.31
CA ARG A 225 -12.44 11.92 5.18
C ARG A 225 -13.33 10.81 5.76
N LEU A 226 -12.90 10.23 6.89
CA LEU A 226 -13.67 9.19 7.58
C LEU A 226 -14.63 9.82 8.59
N CYS A 227 -15.74 9.13 8.84
CA CYS A 227 -16.72 9.55 9.83
C CYS A 227 -16.08 9.64 11.21
N PHE A 228 -16.13 10.82 11.86
CA PHE A 228 -15.59 10.98 13.21
C PHE A 228 -16.27 10.08 14.26
N ASN A 229 -17.48 9.57 13.99
CA ASN A 229 -18.20 8.72 14.94
C ASN A 229 -17.88 7.22 14.80
N CYS A 230 -17.84 6.70 13.58
CA CYS A 230 -17.68 5.26 13.33
C CYS A 230 -16.54 4.88 12.38
N PHE A 231 -15.78 5.87 11.91
CA PHE A 231 -14.68 5.72 10.94
C PHE A 231 -15.08 5.14 9.57
N GLY A 232 -16.37 5.14 9.22
CA GLY A 232 -16.84 4.75 7.88
C GLY A 232 -16.68 5.86 6.82
N THR A 233 -16.83 5.51 5.55
CA THR A 233 -16.74 6.42 4.39
C THR A 233 -17.98 7.28 4.19
N HIS A 234 -18.32 8.09 5.20
CA HIS A 234 -19.42 9.05 5.17
C HIS A 234 -19.19 10.18 6.19
N THR A 235 -19.95 11.26 6.05
CA THR A 235 -19.95 12.37 7.02
C THR A 235 -20.75 12.01 8.29
N VAL A 236 -20.40 12.59 9.44
CA VAL A 236 -21.12 12.37 10.72
C VAL A 236 -22.63 12.61 10.63
N ALA A 237 -23.06 13.58 9.80
CA ALA A 237 -24.48 13.89 9.55
C ALA A 237 -25.25 12.71 8.92
N LYS A 238 -24.58 11.88 8.13
CA LYS A 238 -25.16 10.68 7.47
C LYS A 238 -24.87 9.39 8.24
N CYS A 239 -24.29 9.50 9.44
CA CYS A 239 -23.89 8.35 10.24
C CYS A 239 -25.09 7.72 10.95
N LYS A 240 -25.33 6.44 10.68
CA LYS A 240 -26.36 5.63 11.35
C LYS A 240 -25.94 5.12 12.73
N CYS A 241 -24.68 5.30 13.12
CA CYS A 241 -24.22 4.91 14.45
C CYS A 241 -24.78 5.89 15.49
N SER A 242 -25.54 5.37 16.46
CA SER A 242 -26.12 6.14 17.58
C SER A 242 -25.17 6.31 18.76
N LYS A 243 -23.98 5.70 18.72
CA LYS A 243 -22.99 5.82 19.79
C LYS A 243 -22.48 7.27 19.86
N ALA A 244 -22.22 7.71 21.07
CA ALA A 244 -21.61 9.00 21.38
C ALA A 244 -20.32 8.79 22.17
N CYS A 245 -19.50 9.83 22.24
CA CYS A 245 -18.29 9.84 23.04
C CYS A 245 -18.63 9.62 24.51
N PHE A 246 -17.99 8.64 25.17
CA PHE A 246 -18.25 8.35 26.58
C PHE A 246 -17.82 9.49 27.53
N LYS A 247 -16.94 10.39 27.07
CA LYS A 247 -16.42 11.51 27.87
C LYS A 247 -17.30 12.75 27.82
N CYS A 248 -17.82 13.12 26.65
CA CYS A 248 -18.55 14.39 26.47
C CYS A 248 -19.93 14.24 25.81
N GLN A 249 -20.37 13.01 25.53
CA GLN A 249 -21.67 12.70 24.93
C GLN A 249 -21.94 13.33 23.55
N GLN A 250 -20.90 13.82 22.87
CA GLN A 250 -20.99 14.36 21.51
C GLN A 250 -20.79 13.26 20.46
N ARG A 251 -21.25 13.52 19.21
CA ARG A 251 -21.22 12.56 18.08
C ARG A 251 -19.80 12.39 17.47
N HIS A 252 -18.89 11.82 18.25
CA HIS A 252 -17.58 11.36 17.79
C HIS A 252 -17.12 10.12 18.57
N HIS A 253 -16.17 9.38 18.01
CA HIS A 253 -15.57 8.22 18.64
C HIS A 253 -14.69 8.66 19.83
N THR A 254 -14.83 8.04 20.99
CA THR A 254 -14.12 8.42 22.24
C THR A 254 -12.60 8.51 22.09
N MET A 255 -12.02 7.72 21.16
CA MET A 255 -10.58 7.79 20.85
C MET A 255 -10.12 9.12 20.20
N LEU A 256 -11.05 9.91 19.66
CA LEU A 256 -10.79 11.24 19.10
C LEU A 256 -11.02 12.36 20.11
N HIS A 257 -11.47 12.04 21.32
CA HIS A 257 -11.71 13.05 22.34
C HIS A 257 -10.39 13.69 22.77
N LEU A 258 -10.31 15.02 22.62
CA LEU A 258 -9.24 15.82 23.17
C LEU A 258 -9.72 16.27 24.55
N ASP A 259 -9.07 15.78 25.61
CA ASP A 259 -9.30 16.31 26.94
C ASP A 259 -8.81 17.77 26.91
N GLN A 260 -9.75 18.71 26.80
CA GLN A 260 -9.45 20.11 27.02
C GLN A 260 -9.10 20.24 28.49
N GLU A 261 -7.82 20.53 28.79
CA GLU A 261 -7.50 21.13 30.09
C GLU A 261 -8.42 22.33 30.26
N ARG A 262 -9.34 22.21 31.22
CA ARG A 262 -10.32 23.21 31.55
C ARG A 262 -9.58 24.45 32.05
N SER A 263 -9.25 25.35 31.14
CA SER A 263 -9.04 26.76 31.48
C SER A 263 -10.39 27.29 31.95
N GLU A 264 -10.50 27.48 33.26
CA GLU A 264 -11.60 28.16 33.91
C GLU A 264 -11.70 29.59 33.37
N ALA A 265 -12.81 29.91 32.70
CA ALA A 265 -13.32 31.27 32.61
C ALA A 265 -14.81 31.25 32.28
N SER A 266 -15.59 31.59 33.31
CA SER A 266 -16.89 32.30 33.27
C SER A 266 -18.04 31.70 32.44
N THR A 267 -19.13 31.33 33.13
CA THR A 267 -20.16 32.33 33.45
C THR A 267 -21.08 31.82 34.55
N SER A 268 -21.16 32.63 35.61
CA SER A 268 -22.12 32.61 36.68
C SER A 268 -23.55 32.70 36.15
N SER A 269 -24.43 31.85 36.66
CA SER A 269 -25.84 32.20 36.87
C SER A 269 -26.36 31.35 38.01
N ASN A 270 -26.47 32.00 39.17
CA ASN A 270 -27.21 31.54 40.33
C ASN A 270 -28.65 31.20 39.93
N ASN A 271 -29.13 30.04 40.39
CA ASN A 271 -30.36 29.96 41.17
C ASN A 271 -30.52 28.53 41.72
N ALA A 272 -30.36 28.40 43.04
CA ALA A 272 -30.98 27.35 43.83
C ALA A 272 -32.47 27.69 44.05
N PRO A 273 -33.33 26.70 44.29
CA PRO A 273 -33.70 26.37 45.68
C PRO A 273 -33.66 24.85 45.92
N GLU A 274 -33.01 24.41 47.00
CA GLU A 274 -33.58 24.19 48.34
C GLU A 274 -34.27 22.81 48.47
N ALA A 275 -33.63 21.95 49.24
CA ALA A 275 -34.10 20.62 49.62
C ALA A 275 -35.03 20.69 50.84
N PRO A 276 -35.94 19.73 51.03
CA PRO A 276 -36.45 19.42 52.36
C PRO A 276 -35.76 18.18 52.96
N ALA A 277 -35.61 18.29 54.27
CA ALA A 277 -34.95 17.39 55.18
C ALA A 277 -35.56 15.98 55.30
N THR A 278 -34.66 15.10 55.74
CA THR A 278 -34.85 13.82 56.42
C THR A 278 -36.04 13.70 57.38
N ARG A 279 -36.60 12.49 57.47
CA ARG A 279 -37.04 11.92 58.76
C ARG A 279 -36.95 10.39 58.75
N GLU A 280 -36.29 9.86 59.78
CA GLU A 280 -36.24 8.45 60.16
C GLU A 280 -37.54 7.96 60.83
N GLU A 281 -37.60 6.63 60.97
CA GLU A 281 -38.27 5.82 62.00
C GLU A 281 -39.67 5.20 61.77
N SER A 282 -39.61 3.86 61.79
CA SER A 282 -40.41 2.93 62.62
C SER A 282 -41.79 2.49 62.15
N GLY A 283 -41.90 1.16 61.96
CA GLY A 283 -43.13 0.40 61.69
C GLY A 283 -42.82 -0.94 61.05
#